data_AF-A0A1M5IFE0-F1
#
_entry.id   AF-A0A1M5IFE0-F1
#
_cell.length_a   1.000
_cell.length_b   1.000
_cell.length_c   1.000
_cell.angle_alpha   90.00
_cell.angle_beta   90.00
_cell.angle_gamma   90.00
#
_symmetry.space_group_name_H-M   'P 1'
#
loop_
_entity.id
_entity.type
_entity.pdbx_description
1 polymer ?
#
loop_
_entity_poly.entity_id
_entity_poly.type
_entity_poly.pdbx_seq_one_letter_code
_entity_poly.pdbx_strand_id
1 'polypeptide(L)'
;MIPIIVALIVTFLSYYFAALSNLHSRKFTIYVLGFIVSSAILRWIIDVELNNDYYYYFDFQIFHKPTSFLSYLLNEPYLYSVYAFFTLFIDSKKDVFLAMYWFNFSISTLFFIWLLFRNDIEKWKKIVLFSIHYFLFSYGVLRNAPAYILFAMYFYYTFRNQKFNWVLLTPIMHISSLLVLVTYFHKWRHYFKMLILIPLFLVVTFVILRPSLEKITAFSSILSKIDIYSQGIPTVGFLHILFFMFIFFLIGLGFYFYRSKMLHPILITTMLFYGVTFFINPVVAHRFSPYILFALLLFPFDKMKNEKIVFIMNRLTILLFPLFVYSLFSAHRTEGFKALFFN
;
A
#
# COMPACT_ATOMS: atom_id res chain seq x y z
N MET A 1 -27.20 -2.57 -7.07
CA MET A 1 -26.43 -1.90 -8.14
C MET A 1 -26.38 -0.36 -8.12
N ILE A 2 -27.49 0.37 -8.41
CA ILE A 2 -27.46 1.84 -8.64
C ILE A 2 -26.80 2.64 -7.49
N PRO A 3 -27.12 2.40 -6.20
CA PRO A 3 -26.53 3.17 -5.10
C PRO A 3 -25.01 3.02 -5.01
N ILE A 4 -24.46 1.84 -5.32
CA ILE A 4 -23.02 1.58 -5.29
C ILE A 4 -22.33 2.36 -6.41
N ILE A 5 -22.86 2.28 -7.64
CA ILE A 5 -22.29 3.00 -8.79
C ILE A 5 -22.30 4.51 -8.53
N VAL A 6 -23.42 5.05 -8.02
CA VAL A 6 -23.53 6.47 -7.68
C VAL A 6 -22.53 6.84 -6.58
N ALA A 7 -22.47 6.09 -5.48
CA ALA A 7 -21.52 6.36 -4.40
C ALA A 7 -20.06 6.30 -4.88
N LEU A 8 -19.75 5.40 -5.82
CA LEU A 8 -18.42 5.22 -6.38
C LEU A 8 -18.03 6.38 -7.30
N ILE A 9 -18.94 6.81 -8.19
CA ILE A 9 -18.76 8.02 -9.01
C ILE A 9 -18.56 9.24 -8.12
N VAL A 10 -19.42 9.44 -7.12
CA VAL A 10 -19.33 10.60 -6.21
C VAL A 10 -18.03 10.56 -5.40
N THR A 11 -17.60 9.39 -4.94
CA THR A 11 -16.33 9.24 -4.20
C THR A 11 -15.14 9.61 -5.07
N PHE A 12 -15.09 9.12 -6.31
CA PHE A 12 -14.02 9.46 -7.23
C PHE A 12 -14.03 10.95 -7.60
N LEU A 13 -15.18 11.49 -8.01
CA LEU A 13 -15.30 12.88 -8.42
C LEU A 13 -15.02 13.85 -7.27
N SER A 14 -15.46 13.54 -6.05
CA SER A 14 -15.19 14.35 -4.87
C SER A 14 -13.69 14.42 -4.59
N TYR A 15 -12.98 13.28 -4.61
CA TYR A 15 -11.53 13.27 -4.43
C TYR A 15 -10.81 13.98 -5.59
N TYR A 16 -11.21 13.71 -6.84
CA TYR A 16 -10.66 14.33 -8.05
C TYR A 16 -10.77 15.86 -8.00
N PHE A 17 -11.96 16.40 -7.74
CA PHE A 17 -12.17 17.84 -7.68
C PHE A 17 -11.52 18.47 -6.44
N ALA A 18 -11.49 17.77 -5.30
CA ALA A 18 -10.71 18.21 -4.15
C ALA A 18 -9.23 18.38 -4.51
N ALA A 19 -8.62 17.40 -5.19
CA ALA A 19 -7.23 17.47 -5.62
C ALA A 19 -6.97 18.63 -6.61
N LEU A 20 -7.95 18.97 -7.46
CA LEU A 20 -7.84 20.07 -8.41
C LEU A 20 -8.07 21.46 -7.80
N SER A 21 -8.81 21.53 -6.70
CA SER A 21 -9.16 22.79 -6.04
C SER A 21 -8.02 23.38 -5.20
N ASN A 22 -8.14 24.67 -4.88
CA ASN A 22 -7.18 25.36 -4.02
C ASN A 22 -7.45 25.03 -2.55
N LEU A 23 -6.41 24.76 -1.76
CA LEU A 23 -6.53 24.24 -0.39
C LEU A 23 -7.42 25.08 0.54
N HIS A 24 -7.36 26.41 0.43
CA HIS A 24 -8.11 27.33 1.28
C HIS A 24 -9.47 27.74 0.68
N SER A 25 -9.89 27.14 -0.43
CA SER A 25 -11.16 27.47 -1.06
C SER A 25 -12.32 26.73 -0.39
N ARG A 26 -13.49 27.38 -0.31
CA ARG A 26 -14.74 26.73 0.13
C ARG A 26 -15.05 25.47 -0.69
N LYS A 27 -14.71 25.47 -1.98
CA LYS A 27 -14.86 24.32 -2.89
C LYS A 27 -14.05 23.10 -2.40
N PHE A 28 -12.80 23.30 -1.98
CA PHE A 28 -11.97 22.23 -1.44
C PHE A 28 -12.63 21.57 -0.24
N THR A 29 -13.10 22.36 0.73
CA THR A 29 -13.79 21.83 1.91
C THR A 29 -15.04 21.03 1.54
N ILE A 30 -15.86 21.54 0.62
CA ILE A 30 -17.06 20.85 0.15
C ILE A 30 -16.70 19.51 -0.50
N TYR A 31 -15.69 19.47 -1.37
CA TYR A 31 -15.27 18.23 -2.03
C TYR A 31 -14.64 17.22 -1.06
N VAL A 32 -13.89 17.68 -0.05
CA VAL A 32 -13.36 16.80 1.01
C VAL A 32 -14.49 16.20 1.85
N LEU A 33 -15.47 17.01 2.25
CA LEU A 33 -16.66 16.52 2.96
C LEU A 33 -17.47 15.55 2.10
N GLY A 34 -17.66 15.87 0.82
CA GLY A 34 -18.29 14.98 -0.16
C GLY A 34 -17.58 13.64 -0.24
N PHE A 35 -16.24 13.64 -0.30
CA PHE A 35 -15.42 12.42 -0.29
C PHE A 35 -15.60 11.61 1.00
N ILE A 36 -15.57 12.25 2.18
CA ILE A 36 -15.78 11.56 3.47
C ILE A 36 -17.15 10.89 3.52
N VAL A 37 -18.21 11.63 3.19
CA VAL A 37 -19.58 11.12 3.26
C VAL A 37 -19.79 10.01 2.23
N SER A 38 -19.39 10.22 0.97
CA SER A 38 -19.61 9.21 -0.08
C SER A 38 -18.78 7.95 0.14
N SER A 39 -17.56 8.08 0.66
CA SER A 39 -16.74 6.91 1.01
C SER A 39 -17.31 6.13 2.18
N ALA A 40 -17.84 6.79 3.21
CA ALA A 40 -18.51 6.14 4.33
C ALA A 40 -19.79 5.42 3.88
N ILE A 41 -20.59 6.05 3.00
CA ILE A 41 -21.76 5.41 2.37
C ILE A 41 -21.32 4.17 1.57
N LEU A 42 -20.27 4.30 0.75
CA LEU A 42 -19.75 3.16 -0.02
C LEU A 42 -19.29 2.02 0.90
N ARG A 43 -18.64 2.35 2.02
CA ARG A 43 -18.18 1.36 3.01
C ARG A 43 -19.34 0.68 3.73
N TRP A 44 -20.41 1.42 3.97
CA TRP A 44 -21.62 0.90 4.59
C TRP A 44 -22.38 -0.07 3.69
N ILE A 45 -22.44 0.23 2.38
CA ILE A 45 -23.19 -0.60 1.42
C ILE A 45 -22.45 -1.91 1.10
N ILE A 46 -21.13 -1.89 1.08
CA ILE A 46 -20.32 -3.06 0.70
C ILE A 46 -20.02 -3.90 1.95
N ASP A 47 -20.54 -5.12 1.98
CA ASP A 47 -20.27 -6.07 3.05
C ASP A 47 -18.78 -6.40 3.13
N VAL A 48 -18.26 -6.42 4.36
CA VAL A 48 -16.87 -6.75 4.68
C VAL A 48 -16.53 -8.19 4.30
N GLU A 49 -17.52 -9.09 4.31
CA GLU A 49 -17.36 -10.50 3.95
C GLU A 49 -17.01 -10.69 2.47
N LEU A 50 -17.30 -9.69 1.62
CA LEU A 50 -16.98 -9.71 0.20
C LEU A 50 -15.49 -9.45 -0.08
N ASN A 51 -14.70 -9.01 0.90
CA ASN A 51 -13.26 -8.86 0.72
C ASN A 51 -12.59 -10.21 0.43
N ASN A 52 -11.68 -10.24 -0.55
CA ASN A 52 -10.85 -11.39 -0.89
C ASN A 52 -10.17 -12.04 0.33
N ASP A 53 -9.62 -11.20 1.21
CA ASP A 53 -8.85 -11.61 2.37
C ASP A 53 -9.72 -11.85 3.63
N TYR A 54 -11.05 -11.62 3.58
CA TYR A 54 -11.92 -11.65 4.77
C TYR A 54 -11.79 -12.94 5.57
N TYR A 55 -12.03 -14.09 4.92
CA TYR A 55 -12.00 -15.39 5.61
C TYR A 55 -10.61 -15.75 6.11
N TYR A 56 -9.57 -15.32 5.41
CA TYR A 56 -8.20 -15.53 5.87
C TYR A 56 -7.91 -14.75 7.16
N TYR A 57 -8.51 -13.58 7.35
CA TYR A 57 -8.47 -12.84 8.61
C TYR A 57 -9.39 -13.45 9.66
N PHE A 58 -10.65 -13.70 9.30
CA PHE A 58 -11.68 -14.20 10.20
C PHE A 58 -11.28 -15.55 10.82
N ASP A 59 -10.72 -16.46 10.03
CA ASP A 59 -10.31 -17.80 10.49
C ASP A 59 -8.89 -17.83 11.06
N PHE A 60 -8.27 -16.67 11.30
CA PHE A 60 -6.90 -16.56 11.83
C PHE A 60 -5.84 -17.32 11.01
N GLN A 61 -6.04 -17.44 9.70
CA GLN A 61 -5.10 -18.10 8.79
C GLN A 61 -3.89 -17.19 8.49
N ILE A 62 -4.07 -15.86 8.54
CA ILE A 62 -3.01 -14.88 8.28
C ILE A 62 -2.29 -14.43 9.56
N PHE A 63 -2.97 -14.42 10.70
CA PHE A 63 -2.40 -14.03 11.99
C PHE A 63 -2.90 -14.97 13.07
N HIS A 64 -1.98 -15.55 13.85
CA HIS A 64 -2.29 -16.53 14.86
C HIS A 64 -2.24 -15.93 16.26
N LYS A 65 -2.98 -16.52 17.19
CA LYS A 65 -2.81 -16.22 18.61
C LYS A 65 -1.38 -16.59 19.01
N PRO A 66 -0.59 -15.63 19.53
CA PRO A 66 0.79 -15.90 19.91
C PRO A 66 0.85 -16.89 21.07
N THR A 67 1.74 -17.88 20.97
CA THR A 67 2.00 -18.87 22.03
C THR A 67 3.13 -18.44 22.98
N SER A 68 3.95 -17.47 22.58
CA SER A 68 5.06 -16.92 23.34
C SER A 68 5.39 -15.49 22.90
N PHE A 69 6.19 -14.77 23.67
CA PHE A 69 6.65 -13.42 23.30
C PHE A 69 7.42 -13.40 21.97
N LEU A 70 8.27 -14.41 21.71
CA LEU A 70 9.00 -14.51 20.44
C LEU A 70 8.05 -14.79 19.27
N SER A 71 7.06 -15.66 19.46
CA SER A 71 6.00 -15.92 18.47
C SER A 71 5.18 -14.67 18.18
N TYR A 72 4.87 -13.87 19.22
CA TYR A 72 4.19 -12.59 19.05
C TYR A 72 4.99 -11.61 18.19
N LEU A 73 6.28 -11.45 18.45
CA LEU A 73 7.13 -10.50 17.73
C LEU A 73 7.37 -10.91 16.27
N LEU A 74 7.50 -12.22 15.99
CA LEU A 74 7.77 -12.74 14.65
C LEU A 74 6.50 -12.85 13.78
N ASN A 75 5.31 -12.90 14.37
CA ASN A 75 4.04 -13.05 13.64
C ASN A 75 3.27 -11.73 13.45
N GLU A 76 3.96 -10.62 13.23
CA GLU A 76 3.37 -9.32 12.84
C GLU A 76 2.28 -8.86 13.84
N PRO A 77 2.67 -8.51 15.08
CA PRO A 77 1.77 -8.40 16.24
C PRO A 77 0.68 -7.33 16.13
N TYR A 78 0.80 -6.38 15.19
CA TYR A 78 -0.16 -5.30 14.99
C TYR A 78 -1.61 -5.80 14.90
N LEU A 79 -1.90 -6.73 13.99
CA LEU A 79 -3.29 -7.10 13.71
C LEU A 79 -3.94 -7.82 14.90
N TYR A 80 -3.16 -8.67 15.58
CA TYR A 80 -3.59 -9.31 16.83
C TYR A 80 -3.80 -8.27 17.95
N SER A 81 -2.96 -7.25 18.04
CA SER A 81 -3.12 -6.17 19.03
C SER A 81 -4.42 -5.40 18.81
N VAL A 82 -4.74 -5.08 17.55
CA VAL A 82 -6.00 -4.40 17.20
C VAL A 82 -7.20 -5.29 17.50
N TYR A 83 -7.12 -6.59 17.16
CA TYR A 83 -8.16 -7.57 17.51
C TYR A 83 -8.37 -7.63 19.04
N ALA A 84 -7.29 -7.80 19.80
CA ALA A 84 -7.32 -7.88 21.26
C ALA A 84 -7.91 -6.62 21.91
N PHE A 85 -7.60 -5.44 21.36
CA PHE A 85 -8.19 -4.17 21.81
C PHE A 85 -9.72 -4.16 21.65
N PHE A 86 -10.24 -4.52 20.48
CA PHE A 86 -11.69 -4.52 20.26
C PHE A 86 -12.43 -5.61 21.05
N THR A 87 -11.79 -6.75 21.32
CA THR A 87 -12.38 -7.79 22.19
C THR A 87 -12.56 -7.36 23.64
N LEU A 88 -11.93 -6.25 24.08
CA LEU A 88 -12.21 -5.69 25.41
C LEU A 88 -13.61 -5.06 25.50
N PHE A 89 -14.22 -4.73 24.38
CA PHE A 89 -15.48 -3.99 24.30
C PHE A 89 -16.60 -4.72 23.56
N ILE A 90 -16.26 -5.76 22.77
CA ILE A 90 -17.18 -6.45 21.87
C ILE A 90 -17.00 -7.96 22.03
N ASP A 91 -18.10 -8.66 22.35
CA ASP A 91 -18.09 -10.11 22.58
C ASP A 91 -18.14 -10.92 21.28
N SER A 92 -18.89 -10.42 20.30
CA SER A 92 -19.10 -11.10 19.01
C SER A 92 -17.88 -10.96 18.12
N LYS A 93 -17.27 -12.09 17.74
CA LYS A 93 -16.13 -12.13 16.80
C LYS A 93 -16.45 -11.42 15.48
N LYS A 94 -17.67 -11.57 14.96
CA LYS A 94 -18.11 -10.91 13.71
C LYS A 94 -18.06 -9.39 13.86
N ASP A 95 -18.55 -8.87 14.99
CA ASP A 95 -18.60 -7.44 15.25
C ASP A 95 -17.20 -6.86 15.56
N VAL A 96 -16.32 -7.66 16.19
CA VAL A 96 -14.89 -7.30 16.33
C VAL A 96 -14.24 -7.11 14.97
N PHE A 97 -14.41 -8.05 14.03
CA PHE A 97 -13.85 -7.91 12.68
C PHE A 97 -14.46 -6.71 11.95
N LEU A 98 -15.77 -6.51 12.05
CA LEU A 98 -16.43 -5.32 11.48
C LEU A 98 -15.79 -4.02 12.02
N ALA A 99 -15.55 -3.92 13.32
CA ALA A 99 -14.89 -2.78 13.94
C ALA A 99 -13.44 -2.60 13.44
N MET A 100 -12.66 -3.67 13.34
CA MET A 100 -11.29 -3.64 12.77
C MET A 100 -11.28 -3.10 11.33
N TYR A 101 -12.26 -3.51 10.54
CA TYR A 101 -12.45 -3.07 9.17
C TYR A 101 -12.79 -1.57 9.09
N TRP A 102 -13.69 -1.08 9.93
CA TRP A 102 -14.01 0.35 10.04
C TRP A 102 -12.83 1.19 10.55
N PHE A 103 -12.04 0.65 11.47
CA PHE A 103 -10.82 1.28 11.97
C PHE A 103 -9.80 1.46 10.83
N ASN A 104 -9.51 0.41 10.07
CA ASN A 104 -8.61 0.47 8.93
C ASN A 104 -9.14 1.40 7.80
N PHE A 105 -10.45 1.35 7.53
CA PHE A 105 -11.09 2.28 6.60
C PHE A 105 -10.88 3.74 7.03
N SER A 106 -11.02 4.04 8.33
CA SER A 106 -10.84 5.38 8.89
C SER A 106 -9.40 5.87 8.73
N ILE A 107 -8.42 5.04 9.11
CA ILE A 107 -6.99 5.36 8.94
C ILE A 107 -6.66 5.63 7.48
N SER A 108 -7.11 4.76 6.58
CA SER A 108 -6.87 4.87 5.14
C SER A 108 -7.49 6.14 4.55
N THR A 109 -8.74 6.44 4.93
CA THR A 109 -9.44 7.65 4.48
C THR A 109 -8.74 8.92 4.99
N LEU A 110 -8.31 8.93 6.26
CA LEU A 110 -7.50 10.04 6.81
C LEU A 110 -6.17 10.21 6.08
N PHE A 111 -5.52 9.13 5.64
CA PHE A 111 -4.31 9.20 4.83
C PHE A 111 -4.57 9.86 3.46
N PHE A 112 -5.65 9.50 2.77
CA PHE A 112 -5.99 10.14 1.48
C PHE A 112 -6.41 11.60 1.65
N ILE A 113 -7.08 11.95 2.75
CA ILE A 113 -7.34 13.35 3.10
C ILE A 113 -6.01 14.06 3.35
N TRP A 114 -5.11 13.50 4.18
CA TRP A 114 -3.77 14.05 4.42
C TRP A 114 -3.02 14.31 3.12
N LEU A 115 -3.15 13.42 2.12
CA LEU A 115 -2.55 13.57 0.80
C LEU A 115 -3.14 14.76 0.01
N LEU A 116 -4.45 15.01 0.11
CA LEU A 116 -5.09 16.18 -0.48
C LEU A 116 -4.50 17.48 0.07
N PHE A 117 -4.19 17.54 1.37
CA PHE A 117 -3.60 18.71 2.04
C PHE A 117 -2.13 19.01 1.66
N ARG A 118 -1.46 18.15 0.90
CA ARG A 118 -0.05 18.35 0.48
C ARG A 118 0.04 19.24 -0.77
N ASN A 119 0.27 20.54 -0.63
CA ASN A 119 0.31 21.48 -1.77
C ASN A 119 1.53 21.29 -2.69
N ASP A 120 2.58 20.68 -2.19
CA ASP A 120 3.85 20.44 -2.86
C ASP A 120 3.88 19.10 -3.63
N ILE A 121 2.74 18.39 -3.68
CA ILE A 121 2.57 17.18 -4.47
C ILE A 121 1.63 17.48 -5.63
N GLU A 122 2.08 17.15 -6.83
CA GLU A 122 1.30 17.34 -8.05
C GLU A 122 -0.05 16.60 -8.01
N LYS A 123 -1.09 17.28 -8.51
CA LYS A 123 -2.48 16.85 -8.37
C LYS A 123 -2.74 15.49 -9.03
N TRP A 124 -2.23 15.29 -10.26
CA TRP A 124 -2.34 14.03 -10.99
C TRP A 124 -1.75 12.84 -10.21
N LYS A 125 -0.66 13.05 -9.47
CA LYS A 125 -0.02 12.00 -8.68
C LYS A 125 -0.91 11.56 -7.51
N LYS A 126 -1.57 12.51 -6.84
CA LYS A 126 -2.54 12.23 -5.78
C LYS A 126 -3.69 11.38 -6.31
N ILE A 127 -4.17 11.68 -7.52
CA ILE A 127 -5.28 10.98 -8.17
C ILE A 127 -4.85 9.58 -8.62
N VAL A 128 -3.63 9.40 -9.15
CA VAL A 128 -3.06 8.08 -9.46
C VAL A 128 -2.96 7.22 -8.20
N LEU A 129 -2.37 7.74 -7.12
CA LEU A 129 -2.24 7.01 -5.86
C LEU A 129 -3.60 6.61 -5.30
N PHE A 130 -4.57 7.52 -5.33
CA PHE A 130 -5.95 7.26 -4.92
C PHE A 130 -6.62 6.19 -5.78
N SER A 131 -6.55 6.32 -7.10
CA SER A 131 -7.21 5.41 -8.04
C SER A 131 -6.73 3.95 -7.87
N ILE A 132 -5.43 3.78 -7.59
CA ILE A 132 -4.81 2.45 -7.46
C ILE A 132 -4.98 1.89 -6.04
N HIS A 133 -4.77 2.69 -4.99
CA HIS A 133 -4.59 2.17 -3.64
C HIS A 133 -5.77 2.39 -2.70
N TYR A 134 -6.76 3.21 -3.06
CA TYR A 134 -7.85 3.55 -2.14
C TYR A 134 -8.58 2.31 -1.64
N PHE A 135 -9.11 1.48 -2.54
CA PHE A 135 -9.82 0.26 -2.17
C PHE A 135 -8.89 -0.81 -1.60
N LEU A 136 -7.67 -0.93 -2.12
CA LEU A 136 -6.67 -1.85 -1.57
C LEU A 136 -6.44 -1.57 -0.08
N PHE A 137 -6.27 -0.30 0.29
CA PHE A 137 -5.96 0.08 1.67
C PHE A 137 -7.19 0.08 2.54
N SER A 138 -8.29 0.71 2.09
CA SER A 138 -9.47 0.90 2.94
C SER A 138 -10.38 -0.32 3.01
N TYR A 139 -10.32 -1.25 2.04
CA TYR A 139 -11.16 -2.45 2.00
C TYR A 139 -10.36 -3.75 2.07
N GLY A 140 -9.25 -3.86 1.34
CA GLY A 140 -8.53 -5.12 1.18
C GLY A 140 -7.63 -5.50 2.35
N VAL A 141 -6.55 -4.74 2.57
CA VAL A 141 -5.38 -5.21 3.35
C VAL A 141 -5.30 -4.62 4.76
N LEU A 142 -6.02 -5.22 5.72
CA LEU A 142 -5.98 -4.81 7.14
C LEU A 142 -4.58 -4.83 7.74
N ARG A 143 -3.79 -5.85 7.40
CA ARG A 143 -2.44 -6.03 7.94
C ARG A 143 -1.45 -5.03 7.37
N ASN A 144 -1.46 -4.85 6.05
CA ASN A 144 -0.37 -4.18 5.35
C ASN A 144 -0.59 -2.68 5.16
N ALA A 145 -1.85 -2.22 5.10
CA ALA A 145 -2.17 -0.81 4.81
C ALA A 145 -1.49 0.17 5.77
N PRO A 146 -1.46 -0.04 7.10
CA PRO A 146 -0.77 0.85 8.02
C PRO A 146 0.74 0.96 7.74
N ALA A 147 1.39 -0.15 7.42
CA ALA A 147 2.81 -0.16 7.05
C ALA A 147 3.06 0.64 5.76
N TYR A 148 2.23 0.43 4.74
CA TYR A 148 2.31 1.18 3.49
C TYR A 148 2.10 2.69 3.69
N ILE A 149 1.13 3.08 4.53
CA ILE A 149 0.86 4.49 4.87
C ILE A 149 2.06 5.12 5.60
N LEU A 150 2.65 4.42 6.57
CA LEU A 150 3.85 4.91 7.26
C LEU A 150 5.03 5.07 6.29
N PHE A 151 5.21 4.18 5.32
CA PHE A 151 6.22 4.35 4.28
C PHE A 151 5.92 5.52 3.34
N ALA A 152 4.66 5.73 2.96
CA ALA A 152 4.26 6.90 2.18
C ALA A 152 4.61 8.21 2.91
N MET A 153 4.28 8.30 4.20
CA MET A 153 4.64 9.43 5.04
C MET A 153 6.16 9.57 5.18
N TYR A 154 6.88 8.47 5.42
CA TYR A 154 8.34 8.44 5.50
C TYR A 154 8.98 8.99 4.24
N PHE A 155 8.60 8.51 3.06
CA PHE A 155 9.14 8.99 1.79
C PHE A 155 8.81 10.46 1.59
N TYR A 156 7.56 10.87 1.81
CA TYR A 156 7.16 12.27 1.72
C TYR A 156 8.07 13.17 2.58
N TYR A 157 8.15 12.92 3.89
CA TYR A 157 8.92 13.75 4.83
C TYR A 157 10.42 13.70 4.54
N THR A 158 10.96 12.51 4.25
CA THR A 158 12.39 12.33 3.99
C THR A 158 12.86 13.10 2.78
N PHE A 159 12.08 13.11 1.70
CA PHE A 159 12.43 13.88 0.52
C PHE A 159 12.35 15.41 0.73
N ARG A 160 11.67 15.88 1.79
CA ARG A 160 11.70 17.28 2.25
C ARG A 160 12.72 17.50 3.36
N ASN A 161 13.67 16.57 3.51
CA ASN A 161 14.69 16.60 4.56
C ASN A 161 14.14 16.62 6.00
N GLN A 162 12.91 16.15 6.20
CA GLN A 162 12.30 16.01 7.52
C GLN A 162 12.43 14.56 8.02
N LYS A 163 12.68 14.39 9.32
CA LYS A 163 12.77 13.05 9.95
C LYS A 163 11.36 12.50 10.18
N PHE A 164 11.17 11.21 9.94
CA PHE A 164 9.93 10.51 10.24
C PHE A 164 10.24 9.13 10.82
N ASN A 165 10.52 9.07 12.12
CA ASN A 165 11.01 7.87 12.80
C ASN A 165 9.91 6.82 13.04
N TRP A 166 8.64 7.19 12.91
CA TRP A 166 7.50 6.26 13.04
C TRP A 166 7.55 5.12 12.03
N VAL A 167 8.28 5.27 10.92
CA VAL A 167 8.55 4.18 9.96
C VAL A 167 9.27 2.99 10.60
N LEU A 168 10.01 3.17 11.69
CA LEU A 168 10.70 2.09 12.40
C LEU A 168 9.72 1.08 13.03
N LEU A 169 8.45 1.44 13.19
CA LEU A 169 7.41 0.54 13.69
C LEU A 169 6.84 -0.38 12.60
N THR A 170 7.15 -0.17 11.31
CA THR A 170 6.54 -0.96 10.23
C THR A 170 6.84 -2.46 10.30
N PRO A 171 7.99 -2.96 10.80
CA PRO A 171 8.21 -4.40 10.92
C PRO A 171 7.25 -5.10 11.89
N ILE A 172 6.72 -4.35 12.87
CA ILE A 172 5.71 -4.82 13.84
C ILE A 172 4.35 -4.99 13.15
N MET A 173 4.12 -4.27 12.05
CA MET A 173 2.88 -4.33 11.26
C MET A 173 2.97 -5.33 10.12
N HIS A 174 4.09 -5.31 9.41
CA HIS A 174 4.35 -6.17 8.27
C HIS A 174 5.84 -6.45 8.15
N ILE A 175 6.25 -7.71 8.34
CA ILE A 175 7.67 -8.08 8.41
C ILE A 175 8.41 -7.83 7.10
N SER A 176 7.71 -7.97 5.96
CA SER A 176 8.29 -7.70 4.63
C SER A 176 8.73 -6.24 4.45
N SER A 177 8.20 -5.33 5.27
CA SER A 177 8.56 -3.92 5.28
C SER A 177 10.01 -3.67 5.71
N LEU A 178 10.64 -4.64 6.39
CA LEU A 178 12.06 -4.60 6.77
C LEU A 178 12.98 -4.46 5.55
N LEU A 179 12.59 -5.07 4.42
CA LEU A 179 13.31 -4.92 3.16
C LEU A 179 13.39 -3.45 2.75
N VAL A 180 12.27 -2.73 2.80
CA VAL A 180 12.20 -1.31 2.43
C VAL A 180 12.79 -0.41 3.51
N LEU A 181 12.74 -0.84 4.77
CA LEU A 181 13.25 -0.07 5.90
C LEU A 181 14.75 0.20 5.81
N VAL A 182 15.51 -0.58 5.04
CA VAL A 182 16.91 -0.27 4.72
C VAL A 182 17.08 1.15 4.19
N THR A 183 16.09 1.68 3.44
CA THR A 183 16.08 3.04 2.90
C THR A 183 16.13 4.12 3.99
N TYR A 184 15.85 3.79 5.25
CA TYR A 184 16.07 4.66 6.41
C TYR A 184 17.53 5.14 6.49
N PHE A 185 18.48 4.29 6.09
CA PHE A 185 19.90 4.58 6.11
C PHE A 185 20.43 5.25 4.83
N HIS A 186 19.56 5.77 3.95
CA HIS A 186 19.92 6.32 2.64
C HIS A 186 21.00 7.43 2.66
N LYS A 187 21.16 8.15 3.79
CA LYS A 187 22.20 9.20 3.94
C LYS A 187 23.57 8.66 4.32
N TRP A 188 23.70 7.37 4.63
CA TRP A 188 24.96 6.80 5.05
C TRP A 188 25.94 6.68 3.87
N ARG A 189 27.19 7.11 4.05
CA ARG A 189 28.23 7.09 2.99
C ARG A 189 28.43 5.71 2.36
N HIS A 190 28.23 4.64 3.13
CA HIS A 190 28.41 3.25 2.67
C HIS A 190 27.10 2.57 2.31
N TYR A 191 26.01 3.32 2.16
CA TYR A 191 24.66 2.81 1.93
C TYR A 191 24.59 1.74 0.83
N PHE A 192 25.03 2.04 -0.39
CA PHE A 192 24.96 1.09 -1.50
C PHE A 192 25.85 -0.14 -1.31
N LYS A 193 27.02 0.02 -0.67
CA LYS A 193 27.89 -1.13 -0.34
C LYS A 193 27.16 -2.07 0.60
N MET A 194 26.50 -1.52 1.62
CA MET A 194 25.82 -2.29 2.65
C MET A 194 24.48 -2.84 2.18
N LEU A 195 23.82 -2.16 1.24
CA LEU A 195 22.62 -2.66 0.55
C LEU A 195 22.89 -3.99 -0.17
N ILE A 196 24.13 -4.25 -0.60
CA ILE A 196 24.53 -5.50 -1.26
C ILE A 196 25.10 -6.49 -0.23
N LEU A 197 25.99 -6.03 0.66
CA LEU A 197 26.67 -6.88 1.63
C LEU A 197 25.73 -7.48 2.67
N ILE A 198 24.73 -6.73 3.15
CA ILE A 198 23.79 -7.23 4.18
C ILE A 198 22.93 -8.37 3.62
N PRO A 199 22.25 -8.25 2.47
CA PRO A 199 21.50 -9.39 1.91
C PRO A 199 22.39 -10.60 1.64
N LEU A 200 23.60 -10.39 1.11
CA LEU A 200 24.54 -11.49 0.87
C LEU A 200 24.90 -12.21 2.18
N PHE A 201 25.25 -11.44 3.22
CA PHE A 201 25.52 -11.98 4.55
C PHE A 201 24.30 -12.73 5.10
N LEU A 202 23.11 -12.15 5.04
CA LEU A 202 21.87 -12.77 5.51
C LEU A 202 21.56 -14.07 4.77
N VAL A 203 21.77 -14.13 3.45
CA VAL A 203 21.59 -15.36 2.66
C VAL A 203 22.59 -16.43 3.10
N VAL A 204 23.87 -16.08 3.24
CA VAL A 204 24.90 -17.03 3.70
C VAL A 204 24.58 -17.53 5.11
N THR A 205 24.25 -16.63 6.03
CA THR A 205 23.85 -16.98 7.40
C THR A 205 22.58 -17.83 7.41
N PHE A 206 21.57 -17.50 6.59
CA PHE A 206 20.35 -18.29 6.48
C PHE A 206 20.64 -19.70 5.98
N VAL A 207 21.47 -19.86 4.95
CA VAL A 207 21.85 -21.19 4.42
C VAL A 207 22.56 -22.04 5.48
N ILE A 208 23.47 -21.44 6.26
CA ILE A 208 24.20 -22.12 7.34
C ILE A 208 23.25 -22.50 8.48
N LEU A 209 22.37 -21.58 8.89
CA LEU A 209 21.50 -21.76 10.05
C LEU A 209 20.20 -22.52 9.73
N ARG A 210 19.81 -22.65 8.47
CA ARG A 210 18.54 -23.27 8.05
C ARG A 210 18.26 -24.61 8.75
N PRO A 211 19.20 -25.58 8.84
CA PRO A 211 18.94 -26.86 9.51
C PRO A 211 18.62 -26.72 11.00
N SER A 212 19.13 -25.67 11.65
CA SER A 212 18.83 -25.37 13.05
C SER A 212 17.50 -24.62 13.20
N LEU A 213 17.20 -23.71 12.28
CA LEU A 213 15.96 -22.93 12.27
C LEU A 213 14.73 -23.82 12.01
N GLU A 214 14.84 -24.84 11.17
CA GLU A 214 13.77 -25.80 10.88
C GLU A 214 13.29 -26.55 12.13
N LYS A 215 14.13 -26.69 13.15
CA LYS A 215 13.78 -27.33 14.43
C LYS A 215 12.99 -26.42 15.37
N ILE A 216 12.97 -25.12 15.12
CA ILE A 216 12.33 -24.12 16.00
C ILE A 216 10.90 -23.90 15.49
N THR A 217 9.91 -24.28 16.30
CA THR A 217 8.48 -24.14 15.94
C THR A 217 8.09 -22.72 15.59
N ALA A 218 8.67 -21.70 16.25
CA ALA A 218 8.41 -20.30 15.95
C ALA A 218 8.87 -19.87 14.54
N PHE A 219 9.84 -20.56 13.94
CA PHE A 219 10.32 -20.26 12.57
C PHE A 219 9.55 -20.97 11.48
N SER A 220 8.70 -21.96 11.82
CA SER A 220 7.89 -22.71 10.84
C SER A 220 6.99 -21.80 10.00
N SER A 221 6.42 -20.74 10.58
CA SER A 221 5.58 -19.78 9.87
C SER A 221 6.35 -18.91 8.88
N ILE A 222 7.64 -18.66 9.14
CA ILE A 222 8.52 -17.90 8.24
C ILE A 222 9.01 -18.80 7.11
N LEU A 223 9.45 -20.02 7.44
CA LEU A 223 9.95 -21.00 6.47
C LEU A 223 8.86 -21.42 5.49
N SER A 224 7.64 -21.69 5.95
CA SER A 224 6.50 -22.00 5.06
C SER A 224 6.19 -20.88 4.07
N LYS A 225 6.33 -19.60 4.46
CA LYS A 225 6.19 -18.47 3.53
C LYS A 225 7.30 -18.48 2.47
N ILE A 226 8.55 -18.74 2.86
CA ILE A 226 9.68 -18.85 1.93
C ILE A 226 9.42 -19.99 0.94
N ASP A 227 8.98 -21.15 1.42
CA ASP A 227 8.65 -22.29 0.58
C ASP A 227 7.54 -21.96 -0.43
N ILE A 228 6.42 -21.35 0.02
CA ILE A 228 5.33 -20.93 -0.87
C ILE A 228 5.81 -19.99 -1.99
N TYR A 229 6.65 -18.99 -1.67
CA TYR A 229 7.10 -18.03 -2.67
C TYR A 229 8.25 -18.53 -3.55
N SER A 230 8.88 -19.65 -3.19
CA SER A 230 9.99 -20.27 -3.93
C SER A 230 9.55 -21.42 -4.85
N GLN A 231 8.32 -21.91 -4.74
CA GLN A 231 7.74 -22.99 -5.56
C GLN A 231 7.48 -22.61 -7.05
N GLY A 232 8.29 -21.72 -7.62
CA GLY A 232 8.23 -21.31 -9.02
C GLY A 232 7.27 -20.15 -9.28
N ILE A 233 7.31 -19.64 -10.51
CA ILE A 233 6.55 -18.47 -10.95
C ILE A 233 5.06 -18.88 -11.03
N PRO A 234 4.18 -18.42 -10.12
CA PRO A 234 2.74 -18.60 -10.32
C PRO A 234 2.36 -18.04 -11.69
N THR A 235 1.41 -18.67 -12.40
CA THR A 235 0.97 -18.23 -13.72
C THR A 235 0.85 -16.70 -13.77
N VAL A 236 1.76 -16.06 -14.52
CA VAL A 236 1.86 -14.60 -14.52
C VAL A 236 0.59 -14.05 -15.17
N GLY A 237 -0.36 -13.63 -14.34
CA GLY A 237 -1.57 -13.00 -14.86
C GLY A 237 -1.19 -11.75 -15.66
N PHE A 238 -1.85 -11.54 -16.81
CA PHE A 238 -1.65 -10.40 -17.70
C PHE A 238 -1.59 -9.04 -16.97
N LEU A 239 -2.39 -8.89 -15.92
CA LEU A 239 -2.44 -7.70 -15.08
C LEU A 239 -1.13 -7.40 -14.35
N HIS A 240 -0.36 -8.42 -13.93
CA HIS A 240 0.94 -8.22 -13.31
C HIS A 240 1.93 -7.60 -14.31
N ILE A 241 1.89 -8.06 -15.57
CA ILE A 241 2.74 -7.54 -16.65
C ILE A 241 2.33 -6.11 -16.99
N LEU A 242 1.03 -5.84 -17.13
CA LEU A 242 0.52 -4.49 -17.39
C LEU A 242 0.94 -3.51 -16.28
N PHE A 243 0.84 -3.94 -15.02
CA PHE A 243 1.23 -3.11 -13.88
C PHE A 243 2.74 -2.87 -13.80
N PHE A 244 3.55 -3.87 -14.15
CA PHE A 244 4.99 -3.73 -14.31
C PHE A 244 5.36 -2.73 -15.40
N MET A 245 4.75 -2.83 -16.59
CA MET A 245 4.94 -1.87 -17.67
C MET A 245 4.54 -0.46 -17.25
N PHE A 246 3.44 -0.30 -16.52
CA PHE A 246 3.02 1.00 -15.98
C PHE A 246 4.05 1.59 -15.01
N ILE A 247 4.59 0.80 -14.07
CA ILE A 247 5.63 1.28 -13.16
C ILE A 247 6.92 1.64 -13.91
N PHE A 248 7.35 0.81 -14.85
CA PHE A 248 8.52 1.12 -15.69
C PHE A 248 8.32 2.38 -16.54
N PHE A 249 7.11 2.59 -17.06
CA PHE A 249 6.75 3.82 -17.75
C PHE A 249 6.86 5.05 -16.82
N LEU A 250 6.38 4.96 -15.58
CA LEU A 250 6.54 6.03 -14.59
C LEU A 250 8.02 6.28 -14.24
N ILE A 251 8.84 5.23 -14.13
CA ILE A 251 10.28 5.35 -13.92
C ILE A 251 10.93 6.07 -15.12
N GLY A 252 10.59 5.66 -16.35
CA GLY A 252 11.08 6.28 -17.58
C GLY A 252 10.70 7.76 -17.68
N LEU A 253 9.45 8.10 -17.40
CA LEU A 253 9.01 9.49 -17.27
C LEU A 253 9.80 10.24 -16.19
N GLY A 254 10.05 9.59 -15.06
CA GLY A 254 10.87 10.14 -13.98
C GLY A 254 12.27 10.50 -14.47
N PHE A 255 12.96 9.59 -15.16
CA PHE A 255 14.29 9.86 -15.73
C PHE A 255 14.25 10.96 -16.79
N TYR A 256 13.24 10.95 -17.67
CA TYR A 256 13.07 11.97 -18.70
C TYR A 256 12.92 13.38 -18.10
N PHE A 257 12.06 13.55 -17.11
CA PHE A 257 11.80 14.85 -16.51
C PHE A 257 12.85 15.29 -15.49
N TYR A 258 13.42 14.37 -14.69
CA TYR A 258 14.18 14.71 -13.48
C TYR A 258 15.64 14.29 -13.49
N ARG A 259 16.08 13.53 -14.50
CA ARG A 259 17.48 13.17 -14.75
C ARG A 259 18.19 12.68 -13.47
N SER A 260 19.23 13.40 -13.02
CA SER A 260 20.07 13.02 -11.89
C SER A 260 19.33 12.93 -10.55
N LYS A 261 18.18 13.60 -10.39
CA LYS A 261 17.38 13.49 -9.16
C LYS A 261 16.77 12.10 -8.97
N MET A 262 16.55 11.35 -10.05
CA MET A 262 16.10 9.96 -9.99
C MET A 262 17.14 9.02 -9.39
N LEU A 263 18.40 9.46 -9.30
CA LEU A 263 19.49 8.72 -8.68
C LEU A 263 19.49 8.85 -7.15
N HIS A 264 18.42 9.41 -6.55
CA HIS A 264 18.27 9.45 -5.10
C HIS A 264 18.28 8.01 -4.53
N PRO A 265 19.02 7.72 -3.44
CA PRO A 265 19.22 6.33 -3.01
C PRO A 265 17.93 5.58 -2.67
N ILE A 266 16.91 6.26 -2.13
CA ILE A 266 15.58 5.67 -1.88
C ILE A 266 14.90 5.22 -3.19
N LEU A 267 14.97 6.04 -4.24
CA LEU A 267 14.38 5.72 -5.54
C LEU A 267 15.10 4.54 -6.17
N ILE A 268 16.43 4.57 -6.23
CA ILE A 268 17.24 3.45 -6.75
C ILE A 268 16.92 2.15 -5.99
N THR A 269 16.86 2.21 -4.66
CA THR A 269 16.62 1.02 -3.83
C THR A 269 15.24 0.43 -4.05
N THR A 270 14.20 1.27 -4.08
CA THR A 270 12.83 0.80 -4.32
C THR A 270 12.65 0.27 -5.75
N MET A 271 13.30 0.88 -6.75
CA MET A 271 13.36 0.35 -8.12
C MET A 271 14.06 -1.02 -8.18
N LEU A 272 15.22 -1.14 -7.54
CA LEU A 272 16.00 -2.39 -7.50
C LEU A 272 15.18 -3.51 -6.87
N PHE A 273 14.59 -3.27 -5.69
CA PHE A 273 13.77 -4.27 -5.01
C PHE A 273 12.51 -4.63 -5.80
N TYR A 274 11.83 -3.67 -6.43
CA TYR A 274 10.70 -3.96 -7.28
C TYR A 274 11.10 -4.82 -8.49
N GLY A 275 12.20 -4.49 -9.17
CA GLY A 275 12.72 -5.27 -10.29
C GLY A 275 13.09 -6.69 -9.89
N VAL A 276 13.90 -6.85 -8.84
CA VAL A 276 14.30 -8.17 -8.31
C VAL A 276 13.09 -9.00 -7.91
N THR A 277 12.17 -8.42 -7.14
CA THR A 277 10.96 -9.14 -6.72
C THR A 277 10.09 -9.56 -7.90
N PHE A 278 10.04 -8.79 -8.99
CA PHE A 278 9.23 -9.15 -10.17
C PHE A 278 9.80 -10.37 -10.88
N PHE A 279 11.12 -10.43 -11.05
CA PHE A 279 11.78 -11.59 -11.68
C PHE A 279 11.77 -12.83 -10.80
N ILE A 280 11.71 -12.69 -9.47
CA ILE A 280 11.52 -13.82 -8.55
C ILE A 280 10.06 -14.29 -8.58
N ASN A 281 9.12 -13.38 -8.33
CA ASN A 281 7.70 -13.68 -8.25
C ASN A 281 6.85 -12.40 -8.50
N PRO A 282 6.14 -12.30 -9.62
CA PRO A 282 5.33 -11.11 -9.96
C PRO A 282 4.25 -10.75 -8.93
N VAL A 283 3.74 -11.72 -8.16
CA VAL A 283 2.78 -11.47 -7.08
C VAL A 283 3.46 -10.74 -5.93
N VAL A 284 4.69 -11.12 -5.59
CA VAL A 284 5.49 -10.42 -4.57
C VAL A 284 5.80 -9.00 -5.01
N ALA A 285 6.16 -8.79 -6.28
CA ALA A 285 6.35 -7.45 -6.84
C ALA A 285 5.08 -6.61 -6.78
N HIS A 286 3.92 -7.18 -7.11
CA HIS A 286 2.65 -6.47 -6.99
C HIS A 286 2.39 -6.03 -5.55
N ARG A 287 2.70 -6.86 -4.54
CA ARG A 287 2.62 -6.48 -3.12
C ARG A 287 3.67 -5.46 -2.69
N PHE A 288 4.82 -5.42 -3.37
CA PHE A 288 5.86 -4.43 -3.16
C PHE A 288 5.56 -3.09 -3.84
N SER A 289 4.67 -3.10 -4.83
CA SER A 289 4.40 -1.95 -5.67
C SER A 289 3.96 -0.66 -4.97
N PRO A 290 3.23 -0.69 -3.83
CA PRO A 290 2.91 0.55 -3.12
C PRO A 290 4.16 1.33 -2.73
N TYR A 291 5.24 0.64 -2.31
CA TYR A 291 6.47 1.29 -1.89
C TYR A 291 7.14 2.06 -3.02
N ILE A 292 7.30 1.44 -4.20
CA ILE A 292 7.91 2.11 -5.35
C ILE A 292 7.00 3.23 -5.89
N LEU A 293 5.69 3.02 -5.92
CA LEU A 293 4.75 4.06 -6.37
C LEU A 293 4.75 5.26 -5.42
N PHE A 294 4.80 5.06 -4.10
CA PHE A 294 4.95 6.16 -3.15
C PHE A 294 6.31 6.84 -3.28
N ALA A 295 7.40 6.09 -3.41
CA ALA A 295 8.72 6.69 -3.58
C ALA A 295 8.77 7.57 -4.84
N LEU A 296 8.27 7.08 -5.97
CA LEU A 296 8.24 7.80 -7.25
C LEU A 296 7.29 9.01 -7.22
N LEU A 297 6.05 8.80 -6.77
CA LEU A 297 5.00 9.81 -6.89
C LEU A 297 5.08 10.85 -5.77
N LEU A 298 5.55 10.50 -4.57
CA LEU A 298 5.73 11.48 -3.50
C LEU A 298 7.04 12.23 -3.60
N PHE A 299 7.98 11.86 -4.47
CA PHE A 299 9.21 12.62 -4.66
C PHE A 299 8.91 14.08 -5.05
N PRO A 300 9.51 15.07 -4.35
CA PRO A 300 9.34 16.48 -4.63
C PRO A 300 10.09 16.73 -5.94
N PHE A 301 9.31 16.96 -6.97
CA PHE A 301 9.84 17.37 -8.24
C PHE A 301 9.74 18.88 -8.29
N ASP A 302 10.80 19.56 -8.74
CA ASP A 302 10.70 20.98 -9.05
C ASP A 302 9.52 21.16 -9.99
N LYS A 303 8.75 22.26 -9.84
CA LYS A 303 7.65 22.60 -10.74
C LYS A 303 8.07 22.24 -12.16
N MET A 304 7.38 21.28 -12.78
CA MET A 304 7.77 20.83 -14.11
C MET A 304 7.86 22.07 -14.99
N LYS A 305 8.97 22.24 -15.72
CA LYS A 305 9.21 23.43 -16.55
C LYS A 305 8.09 23.71 -17.56
N ASN A 306 7.23 22.72 -17.82
CA ASN A 306 6.12 22.81 -18.75
C ASN A 306 4.76 22.74 -18.02
N GLU A 307 4.27 23.88 -17.57
CA GLU A 307 2.96 24.03 -16.90
C GLU A 307 1.80 23.50 -17.74
N LYS A 308 1.88 23.59 -19.08
CA LYS A 308 0.84 23.07 -20.00
C LYS A 308 0.72 21.55 -19.92
N ILE A 309 1.85 20.84 -19.90
CA ILE A 309 1.84 19.36 -19.76
C ILE A 309 1.26 18.96 -18.41
N VAL A 310 1.67 19.62 -17.31
CA VAL A 310 1.12 19.37 -15.96
C VAL A 310 -0.39 19.53 -15.96
N PHE A 311 -0.88 20.62 -16.56
CA PHE A 311 -2.29 20.93 -16.65
C PHE A 311 -3.08 19.87 -17.43
N ILE A 312 -2.56 19.43 -18.58
CA ILE A 312 -3.15 18.37 -19.39
C ILE A 312 -3.18 17.06 -18.59
N MET A 313 -2.06 16.67 -17.96
CA MET A 313 -2.00 15.47 -17.12
C MET A 313 -3.04 15.50 -16.00
N ASN A 314 -3.15 16.63 -15.28
CA ASN A 314 -4.15 16.81 -14.23
C ASN A 314 -5.58 16.59 -14.74
N ARG A 315 -5.92 17.11 -15.92
CA ARG A 315 -7.24 16.90 -16.53
C ARG A 315 -7.46 15.46 -16.96
N LEU A 316 -6.49 14.87 -17.66
CA LEU A 316 -6.57 13.50 -18.18
C LEU A 316 -6.67 12.45 -17.08
N THR A 317 -6.31 12.76 -15.82
CA THR A 317 -6.53 11.82 -14.71
C THR A 317 -8.00 11.48 -14.44
N ILE A 318 -8.98 12.20 -15.03
CA ILE A 318 -10.38 11.76 -15.03
C ILE A 318 -10.54 10.37 -15.68
N LEU A 319 -9.69 10.05 -16.66
CA LEU A 319 -9.67 8.75 -17.35
C LEU A 319 -9.16 7.61 -16.45
N LEU A 320 -8.75 7.90 -15.21
CA LEU A 320 -8.43 6.87 -14.22
C LEU A 320 -9.65 6.31 -13.50
N PHE A 321 -10.86 6.83 -13.77
CA PHE A 321 -12.09 6.30 -13.18
C PHE A 321 -12.28 4.79 -13.44
N PRO A 322 -12.10 4.24 -14.66
CA PRO A 322 -12.17 2.80 -14.88
C PRO A 322 -11.14 2.01 -14.07
N LEU A 323 -9.94 2.57 -13.86
CA LEU A 323 -8.92 1.95 -13.01
C LEU A 323 -9.34 1.95 -11.53
N PHE A 324 -9.99 3.02 -11.06
CA PHE A 324 -10.56 3.09 -9.71
C PHE A 324 -11.70 2.09 -9.51
N VAL A 325 -12.55 1.90 -10.52
CA VAL A 325 -13.57 0.83 -10.51
C VAL A 325 -12.89 -0.54 -10.49
N TYR A 326 -11.90 -0.77 -11.34
CA TYR A 326 -11.15 -2.02 -11.38
C TYR A 326 -10.47 -2.33 -10.03
N SER A 327 -9.90 -1.34 -9.35
CA SER A 327 -9.25 -1.55 -8.05
C SER A 327 -10.26 -1.94 -6.96
N LEU A 328 -11.51 -1.48 -7.05
CA LEU A 328 -12.60 -2.00 -6.22
C LEU A 328 -12.83 -3.49 -6.48
N PHE A 329 -13.03 -3.89 -7.74
CA PHE A 329 -13.26 -5.30 -8.10
C PHE A 329 -12.10 -6.20 -7.68
N SER A 330 -10.86 -5.73 -7.84
CA SER A 330 -9.66 -6.47 -7.42
C SER A 330 -9.57 -6.69 -5.91
N ALA A 331 -10.20 -5.85 -5.10
CA ALA A 331 -10.22 -5.99 -3.64
C ALA A 331 -11.32 -6.95 -3.13
N HIS A 332 -12.26 -7.36 -3.98
CA HIS A 332 -13.43 -8.16 -3.58
C HIS A 332 -13.53 -9.47 -4.37
N ARG A 333 -14.21 -10.47 -3.77
CA ARG A 333 -14.40 -11.80 -4.37
C ARG A 333 -15.28 -11.71 -5.59
N THR A 334 -14.75 -12.16 -6.71
CA THR A 334 -15.31 -11.91 -8.04
C THR A 334 -16.74 -12.43 -8.19
N GLU A 335 -17.11 -13.58 -7.61
CA GLU A 335 -18.45 -14.17 -7.79
C GLU A 335 -19.53 -13.47 -6.94
N GLY A 336 -19.29 -13.31 -5.63
CA GLY A 336 -20.23 -12.60 -4.75
C GLY A 336 -20.37 -11.11 -5.09
N PHE A 337 -19.28 -10.49 -5.54
CA PHE A 337 -19.28 -9.09 -5.95
C PHE A 337 -19.92 -8.87 -7.32
N LYS A 338 -19.77 -9.83 -8.25
CA LYS A 338 -20.54 -9.82 -9.52
C LYS A 338 -22.03 -9.92 -9.23
N ALA A 339 -22.47 -10.78 -8.31
CA ALA A 339 -23.88 -10.85 -7.95
C ALA A 339 -24.43 -9.53 -7.39
N LEU A 340 -23.64 -8.78 -6.61
CA LEU A 340 -24.03 -7.45 -6.08
C LEU A 340 -24.12 -6.35 -7.15
N PHE A 341 -23.36 -6.48 -8.24
CA PHE A 341 -23.27 -5.51 -9.32
C PHE A 341 -24.16 -5.82 -10.53
N PHE A 342 -24.44 -7.09 -10.80
CA PHE A 342 -25.16 -7.53 -11.99
C PHE A 342 -26.56 -8.08 -11.70
N ASN A 343 -26.91 -8.27 -10.42
CA ASN A 343 -28.29 -8.46 -9.94
C ASN A 343 -28.75 -7.21 -9.17
#